data_AF-A0A5R2MZV5-F1
#
_entry.id   AF-A0A5R2MZV5-F1
#
_cell.length_a   1.000
_cell.length_b   1.000
_cell.length_c   1.000
_cell.angle_alpha   90.00
_cell.angle_beta   90.00
_cell.angle_gamma   90.00
#
_symmetry.space_group_name_H-M   'P 1'
#
loop_
_entity.id
_entity.type
_entity.pdbx_description
1 polymer ?
#
loop_
_entity_poly.entity_id
_entity_poly.type
_entity_poly.pdbx_seq_one_letter_code
_entity_poly.pdbx_strand_id
1 'polypeptide(L)'
;DKRFWDHEGVDVLALARAAGQFATSGHIVSGGSTLSMQLARLIEPRESRSLGSKIKQMLRAIQIERRLSKRDILERYLTLAPYGGNLEGVRAASLA
;
A
#
# COMPACT_ATOMS: atom_id res chain seq x y z
N ASP A 1 8.26 2.42 -3.45
CA ASP A 1 8.33 3.15 -2.18
C ASP A 1 9.79 3.36 -1.81
N LYS A 2 10.42 4.42 -2.32
CA LYS A 2 11.88 4.59 -2.21
C LYS A 2 12.33 5.08 -0.83
N ARG A 3 11.43 5.74 -0.09
CA ARG A 3 11.67 6.32 1.24
C ARG A 3 10.88 5.59 2.31
N PHE A 4 10.77 4.27 2.16
CA PHE A 4 9.95 3.44 3.04
C PHE A 4 10.31 3.66 4.51
N TRP A 5 11.60 3.85 4.81
CA TRP A 5 12.08 4.04 6.18
C TRP A 5 11.84 5.44 6.74
N ASP A 6 11.55 6.44 5.89
CA ASP A 6 11.51 7.85 6.29
C ASP A 6 10.10 8.40 6.45
N HIS A 7 9.08 7.78 5.84
CA HIS A 7 7.70 8.24 5.92
C HIS A 7 6.90 7.51 7.01
N GLU A 8 5.74 8.01 7.43
CA GLU A 8 4.86 7.34 8.43
C GLU A 8 3.56 6.85 7.77
N GLY A 9 3.67 5.82 6.92
CA GLY A 9 2.54 5.25 6.19
C GLY A 9 2.21 5.89 4.86
N VAL A 10 2.33 7.21 4.71
CA VAL A 10 2.13 7.91 3.43
C VAL A 10 3.35 8.76 3.10
N ASP A 11 3.88 8.58 1.90
CA ASP A 11 4.93 9.45 1.37
C ASP A 11 4.29 10.66 0.65
N VAL A 12 4.17 11.77 1.38
CA VAL A 12 3.58 13.03 0.87
C VAL A 12 4.33 13.56 -0.34
N LEU A 13 5.65 13.46 -0.35
CA LEU A 13 6.49 13.95 -1.45
C LEU A 13 6.31 13.06 -2.70
N ALA A 14 6.15 11.74 -2.52
CA ALA A 14 5.83 10.85 -3.64
C ALA A 14 4.42 11.09 -4.18
N LEU A 15 3.45 11.36 -3.30
CA LEU A 15 2.08 11.68 -3.68
C LEU A 15 2.00 13.00 -4.44
N ALA A 16 2.66 14.05 -3.96
CA ALA A 16 2.73 15.36 -4.61
C ALA A 16 3.37 15.26 -5.99
N ARG A 17 4.48 14.52 -6.11
CA ARG A 17 5.13 14.26 -7.41
C ARG A 17 4.21 13.50 -8.37
N ALA A 18 3.52 12.46 -7.89
CA ALA A 18 2.59 11.69 -8.72
C ALA A 18 1.39 12.55 -9.17
N ALA A 19 0.85 13.39 -8.28
CA ALA A 19 -0.23 14.32 -8.60
C ALA A 19 0.20 15.39 -9.61
N GLY A 20 1.39 15.98 -9.45
CA GLY A 20 1.94 16.93 -10.40
C GLY A 20 2.14 16.33 -11.79
N GLN A 21 2.69 15.11 -11.86
CA GLN A 21 2.82 14.39 -13.12
C GLN A 21 1.47 14.13 -13.79
N PHE A 22 0.48 13.64 -13.03
CA PHE A 22 -0.88 13.43 -13.54
C PHE A 22 -1.50 14.72 -14.09
N ALA A 23 -1.36 15.84 -13.37
CA ALA A 23 -1.89 17.13 -13.80
C ALA A 23 -1.24 17.61 -15.11
N THR A 24 0.05 17.34 -15.31
CA THR A 24 0.77 17.75 -16.54
C THR A 24 0.56 16.81 -17.72
N SER A 25 0.39 15.50 -17.49
CA SER A 25 0.33 14.49 -18.56
C SER A 25 -1.10 14.04 -18.90
N GLY A 26 -2.08 14.36 -18.07
CA GLY A 26 -3.48 13.91 -18.21
C GLY A 26 -3.70 12.43 -17.90
N HIS A 27 -2.67 11.68 -17.48
CA HIS A 27 -2.77 10.26 -17.16
C HIS A 27 -1.80 9.88 -16.04
N ILE A 28 -2.03 8.73 -15.40
CA ILE A 28 -1.20 8.29 -14.26
C ILE A 28 0.18 7.86 -14.79
N VAL A 29 1.22 8.66 -14.50
CA VAL A 29 2.61 8.39 -14.89
C VAL A 29 3.36 7.62 -13.80
N SER A 30 3.08 7.91 -12.53
CA SER A 30 3.75 7.24 -11.42
C SER A 30 2.81 6.89 -10.28
N GLY A 31 3.16 5.83 -9.55
CA GLY A 31 2.45 5.41 -8.35
C GLY A 31 2.87 6.23 -7.13
N GLY A 32 1.90 6.73 -6.38
CA GLY A 32 2.10 7.40 -5.07
C GLY A 32 1.84 6.51 -3.86
N SER A 33 1.62 5.20 -4.03
CA SER A 33 1.27 4.30 -2.90
C SER A 33 2.50 3.69 -2.25
N THR A 34 2.57 3.77 -0.92
CA THR A 34 3.62 3.16 -0.09
C THR A 34 3.37 1.67 0.14
N LEU A 35 4.37 0.96 0.68
CA LEU A 35 4.21 -0.44 1.11
C LEU A 35 3.17 -0.55 2.23
N SER A 36 3.15 0.38 3.18
CA SER A 36 2.17 0.41 4.28
C SER A 36 0.73 0.58 3.77
N MET A 37 0.54 1.42 2.74
CA MET A 37 -0.75 1.51 2.05
C MET A 37 -1.11 0.20 1.36
N GLN A 38 -0.16 -0.44 0.68
CA GLN A 38 -0.42 -1.71 0.02
C GLN A 38 -0.75 -2.81 1.04
N LEU A 39 -0.04 -2.88 2.16
CA LEU A 39 -0.35 -3.78 3.28
C LEU A 39 -1.76 -3.53 3.82
N ALA A 40 -2.14 -2.28 4.04
CA ALA A 40 -3.50 -1.93 4.45
C ALA A 40 -4.57 -2.45 3.48
N ARG A 41 -4.29 -2.47 2.17
CA ARG A 41 -5.20 -3.03 1.15
C ARG A 41 -5.24 -4.55 1.14
N LEU A 42 -4.12 -5.20 1.47
CA LEU A 42 -4.05 -6.66 1.55
C LEU A 42 -4.79 -7.18 2.78
N ILE A 43 -4.67 -6.49 3.92
CA ILE A 43 -5.37 -6.83 5.17
C ILE A 43 -6.86 -6.46 5.08
N GLU A 44 -7.17 -5.31 4.47
CA GLU A 44 -8.53 -4.80 4.36
C GLU A 44 -8.84 -4.49 2.88
N PRO A 45 -9.24 -5.51 2.12
CA PRO A 45 -9.62 -5.36 0.72
C PRO A 45 -10.76 -4.35 0.59
N ARG A 46 -10.72 -3.56 -0.47
CA ARG A 46 -11.77 -2.58 -0.75
C ARG A 46 -12.72 -3.11 -1.79
N GLU A 47 -13.99 -2.82 -1.57
CA GLU A 47 -15.06 -3.11 -2.54
C GLU A 47 -14.99 -2.20 -3.78
N SER A 48 -14.48 -0.97 -3.67
CA SER A 48 -14.43 -0.01 -4.77
C SER A 48 -13.07 0.70 -4.91
N ARG A 49 -12.70 1.02 -6.16
CA ARG A 49 -11.50 1.79 -6.52
C ARG A 49 -11.74 3.32 -6.54
N SER A 50 -12.58 3.82 -5.63
CA SER A 50 -12.90 5.24 -5.52
C SER A 50 -11.81 6.05 -4.79
N LEU A 51 -11.84 7.38 -4.94
CA LEU A 51 -10.96 8.29 -4.20
C LEU A 51 -11.20 8.20 -2.68
N GLY A 52 -12.45 8.06 -2.24
CA GLY A 52 -12.78 7.87 -0.83
C GLY A 52 -12.15 6.59 -0.26
N SER A 53 -12.22 5.49 -1.01
CA SER A 53 -11.52 4.26 -0.66
C SER A 53 -10.00 4.48 -0.59
N LYS A 54 -9.42 5.33 -1.44
CA LYS A 54 -8.00 5.72 -1.39
C LYS A 54 -7.62 6.43 -0.09
N ILE A 55 -8.44 7.38 0.34
CA ILE A 55 -8.24 8.11 1.60
C ILE A 55 -8.33 7.16 2.80
N LYS A 56 -9.33 6.27 2.84
CA LYS A 56 -9.45 5.25 3.91
C LYS A 56 -8.19 4.40 4.05
N GLN A 57 -7.57 4.00 2.93
CA GLN A 57 -6.29 3.27 2.95
C GLN A 57 -5.14 4.09 3.50
N MET A 58 -5.06 5.38 3.16
CA MET A 58 -4.02 6.25 3.69
C MET A 58 -4.13 6.33 5.22
N LEU A 59 -5.34 6.53 5.73
CA LEU A 59 -5.61 6.55 7.17
C LEU A 59 -5.25 5.20 7.83
N ARG A 60 -5.60 4.07 7.20
CA ARG A 60 -5.26 2.74 7.71
C ARG A 60 -3.75 2.47 7.70
N ALA A 61 -3.04 2.92 6.67
CA ALA A 61 -1.59 2.81 6.59
C ALA A 61 -0.91 3.56 7.76
N ILE A 62 -1.38 4.77 8.07
CA ILE A 62 -0.90 5.55 9.22
C ILE A 62 -1.20 4.82 10.54
N GLN A 63 -2.39 4.23 10.69
CA GLN A 63 -2.71 3.45 11.90
C GLN A 63 -1.80 2.23 12.05
N ILE A 64 -1.46 1.55 10.96
CA ILE A 64 -0.53 0.40 10.96
C ILE A 64 0.86 0.85 11.42
N GLU A 65 1.37 1.95 10.90
CA GLU A 65 2.70 2.50 11.23
C GLU A 65 2.82 2.97 12.68
N ARG A 66 1.70 3.37 13.29
CA ARG A 66 1.66 3.69 14.73
C ARG A 66 1.71 2.45 15.62
N ARG A 67 1.41 1.27 15.09
CA ARG A 67 1.27 0.02 15.86
C ARG A 67 2.40 -0.98 15.60
N LEU A 68 3.02 -0.91 14.43
CA LEU A 68 4.02 -1.86 13.95
C LEU A 68 5.30 -1.13 13.57
N SER A 69 6.44 -1.77 13.78
CA SER A 69 7.71 -1.24 13.29
C SER A 69 7.79 -1.37 11.76
N LYS A 70 8.66 -0.57 11.13
CA LYS A 70 8.94 -0.68 9.69
C LYS A 70 9.33 -2.09 9.26
N ARG A 71 10.06 -2.81 10.12
CA ARG A 71 10.46 -4.20 9.86
C ARG A 71 9.24 -5.13 9.85
N ASP A 72 8.38 -5.02 10.85
CA ASP A 72 7.15 -5.83 10.94
C ASP A 72 6.21 -5.56 9.75
N ILE A 73 6.12 -4.30 9.33
CA ILE A 73 5.32 -3.90 8.16
C ILE A 73 5.86 -4.56 6.90
N LEU A 74 7.18 -4.50 6.69
CA LEU A 74 7.82 -5.10 5.54
C LEU A 74 7.64 -6.62 5.54
N GLU A 75 7.86 -7.26 6.68
CA GLU A 75 7.68 -8.71 6.84
C GLU A 75 6.23 -9.14 6.54
N ARG A 76 5.24 -8.46 7.11
CA ARG A 76 3.83 -8.75 6.87
C ARG A 76 3.43 -8.48 5.42
N TYR A 77 3.93 -7.39 4.84
CA TYR A 77 3.74 -7.11 3.42
C TYR A 77 4.30 -8.25 2.57
N LEU A 78 5.54 -8.66 2.84
CA LEU A 78 6.16 -9.76 2.12
C LEU A 78 5.48 -11.11 2.38
N THR A 79 4.72 -11.25 3.46
CA THR A 79 3.95 -12.46 3.73
C THR A 79 2.63 -12.48 2.94
N LEU A 80 2.00 -11.32 2.79
CA LEU A 80 0.67 -11.21 2.19
C LEU A 80 0.70 -10.83 0.71
N ALA A 81 1.81 -10.29 0.20
CA ALA A 81 1.88 -9.81 -1.16
C ALA A 81 1.81 -10.97 -2.18
N PRO A 82 1.02 -10.83 -3.26
CA PRO A 82 1.06 -11.76 -4.38
C PRO A 82 2.44 -11.77 -5.03
N TYR A 83 3.09 -12.92 -5.11
CA TYR A 83 4.36 -13.08 -5.84
C TYR A 83 4.21 -13.67 -7.23
N GLY A 84 2.98 -13.94 -7.68
CA GLY A 84 2.72 -14.53 -8.99
C GLY A 84 3.19 -15.98 -9.06
N GLY A 85 2.29 -16.92 -8.75
CA GLY A 85 2.49 -18.36 -8.85
C GLY A 85 1.43 -19.12 -8.02
N ASN A 86 1.25 -20.42 -8.28
CA ASN A 86 0.28 -21.32 -7.60
C ASN A 86 0.32 -21.30 -6.04
N LEU A 87 1.31 -20.63 -5.44
CA LEU A 87 1.48 -20.47 -4.00
C LEU A 87 0.39 -19.62 -3.32
N GLU A 88 -0.29 -18.70 -4.03
CA GLU A 88 -1.43 -17.98 -3.44
C GLU A 88 -2.60 -18.92 -3.11
N GLY A 89 -2.82 -19.95 -3.92
CA GLY A 89 -3.85 -20.96 -3.65
C GLY A 89 -3.54 -21.83 -2.43
N VAL A 90 -2.26 -22.17 -2.22
CA VAL A 90 -1.83 -23.03 -1.10
C VAL A 90 -1.92 -22.28 0.24
N ARG A 91 -1.53 -21.01 0.31
CA ARG A 91 -1.68 -20.21 1.55
C ARG A 91 -3.14 -19.88 1.86
N ALA A 92 -3.97 -19.62 0.83
CA ALA A 92 -5.41 -19.42 1.02
C ALA A 92 -6.11 -20.67 1.56
N ALA A 93 -5.67 -21.87 1.16
CA ALA A 93 -6.18 -23.14 1.67
C ALA A 93 -5.66 -23.50 3.07
N SER A 94 -4.52 -22.93 3.51
CA SER A 94 -3.92 -23.22 4.82
C SER A 94 -4.54 -22.41 5.97
N LEU A 95 -5.30 -21.37 5.66
CA LEU A 95 -5.94 -20.46 6.62
C LEU A 95 -7.47 -20.66 6.70
N ALA A 96 -8.00 -21.71 6.06
CA ALA A 96 -9.41 -22.10 6.09
C ALA A 96 -9.65 -23.23 7.11
#